data_AF-A0A0D2FEC0-F1
#
_entry.id   AF-A0A0D2FEC0-F1
#
_cell.length_a   1.000
_cell.length_b   1.000
_cell.length_c   1.000
_cell.angle_alpha   90.00
_cell.angle_beta   90.00
_cell.angle_gamma   90.00
#
_symmetry.space_group_name_H-M   'P 1'
#
loop_
_entity.id
_entity.type
_entity.pdbx_description
1 polymer ?
#
loop_
_entity_poly.entity_id
_entity_poly.type
_entity_poly.pdbx_seq_one_letter_code
_entity_poly.pdbx_strand_id
1 'polypeptide(L)'
;MSSQSQTKYPSLPSKLILTSTKAYFSPSRTITYLHSLLDPSNNILPLLEKHSAEVLFVLIPDFLTIYPCSQILGSKYPSTFNLDPGSKNPDDADPQAWPISLGAQNTFPSQSYGAYTGEIVAPALKSLGVRVVELNHAERRRFLGENDDTAAEKARTVSDLAMVPLVCIGEVEQPDLRRPLSASVGAAMIELKPQILAVLAAVPEDAPVVFAYEPVWAIGAAEPAGVDYVGPVVQAIRAVAKSAVPLRGGERTGEVKVVYGGSAGPGLWSGKTNGGNGLGRWVDGLFLGRFAHEIQGVRAVVEEVVQSLGTS
;
A
#
# COMPACT_ATOMS: atom_id res chain seq x y z
N MET A 1 -24.68 25.23 -8.16
CA MET A 1 -24.18 23.99 -8.79
C MET A 1 -22.72 23.87 -8.39
N SER A 2 -22.43 23.05 -7.37
CA SER A 2 -21.06 22.86 -6.90
C SER A 2 -20.32 22.02 -7.93
N SER A 3 -19.35 22.60 -8.63
CA SER A 3 -18.40 21.82 -9.42
C SER A 3 -17.68 20.89 -8.44
N GLN A 4 -17.97 19.59 -8.49
CA GLN A 4 -17.15 18.62 -7.77
C GLN A 4 -15.74 18.73 -8.36
N SER A 5 -14.81 19.29 -7.57
CA SER A 5 -13.40 19.34 -7.90
C SER A 5 -12.93 17.91 -8.13
N GLN A 6 -12.62 17.57 -9.38
CA GLN A 6 -12.11 16.27 -9.76
C GLN A 6 -10.77 16.02 -9.04
N THR A 7 -10.65 14.91 -8.33
CA THR A 7 -9.46 14.62 -7.54
C THR A 7 -8.35 14.10 -8.45
N LYS A 8 -7.20 14.77 -8.42
CA LYS A 8 -5.99 14.40 -9.19
C LYS A 8 -5.51 12.96 -8.91
N TYR A 9 -5.77 12.45 -7.70
CA TYR A 9 -5.31 11.16 -7.22
C TYR A 9 -6.46 10.15 -7.07
N PRO A 10 -6.19 8.83 -7.14
CA PRO A 10 -7.17 7.81 -6.81
C PRO A 10 -7.69 8.00 -5.38
N SER A 11 -9.00 7.79 -5.18
CA SER A 11 -9.58 7.76 -3.84
C SER A 11 -8.99 6.60 -3.02
N LEU A 12 -8.67 6.86 -1.75
CA LEU A 12 -8.23 5.84 -0.80
C LEU A 12 -9.32 5.60 0.26
N PRO A 13 -10.07 4.48 0.15
CA PRO A 13 -11.01 4.06 1.18
C PRO A 13 -10.38 3.95 2.57
N SER A 14 -11.22 3.95 3.60
CA SER A 14 -10.77 3.97 4.99
C SER A 14 -9.90 2.77 5.35
N LYS A 15 -10.14 1.61 4.73
CA LYS A 15 -9.44 0.35 4.95
C LYS A 15 -8.73 -0.15 3.69
N LEU A 16 -7.47 -0.56 3.82
CA LEU A 16 -6.65 -1.13 2.76
C LEU A 16 -6.31 -2.60 3.05
N ILE A 17 -6.47 -3.46 2.05
CA ILE A 17 -6.01 -4.85 2.10
C ILE A 17 -5.04 -5.06 0.93
N LEU A 18 -3.77 -5.32 1.25
CA LEU A 18 -2.69 -5.36 0.26
C LEU A 18 -2.14 -6.78 0.19
N THR A 19 -1.99 -7.33 -1.01
CA THR A 19 -1.28 -8.59 -1.22
C THR A 19 -0.16 -8.40 -2.23
N SER A 20 1.08 -8.63 -1.80
CA SER A 20 2.26 -8.60 -2.68
C SER A 20 2.70 -10.01 -2.95
N THR A 21 2.77 -10.40 -4.23
CA THR A 21 3.21 -11.75 -4.60
C THR A 21 4.72 -11.91 -4.44
N LYS A 22 5.45 -10.80 -4.23
CA LYS A 22 6.91 -10.72 -4.29
C LYS A 22 7.42 -11.47 -5.54
N ALA A 23 8.46 -12.28 -5.37
CA ALA A 23 8.97 -13.21 -6.37
C ALA A 23 8.52 -14.67 -6.14
N TYR A 24 7.36 -14.90 -5.50
CA TYR A 24 6.89 -16.26 -5.16
C TYR A 24 6.06 -16.94 -6.25
N PHE A 25 5.45 -16.18 -7.15
CA PHE A 25 4.44 -16.68 -8.08
C PHE A 25 5.03 -16.78 -9.50
N SER A 26 4.78 -17.89 -10.18
CA SER A 26 4.96 -17.97 -11.62
C SER A 26 3.86 -17.18 -12.33
N PRO A 27 4.04 -16.80 -13.61
CA PRO A 27 3.01 -16.10 -14.34
C PRO A 27 1.65 -16.81 -14.35
N SER A 28 1.62 -18.11 -14.61
CA SER A 28 0.38 -18.90 -14.58
C SER A 28 -0.28 -18.90 -13.20
N ARG A 29 0.50 -18.95 -12.11
CA ARG A 29 -0.04 -18.90 -10.75
C ARG A 29 -0.67 -17.54 -10.47
N THR A 30 -0.04 -16.43 -10.84
CA THR A 30 -0.60 -15.08 -10.65
C THR A 30 -1.93 -14.91 -11.39
N ILE A 31 -2.03 -15.42 -12.61
CA ILE A 31 -3.27 -15.36 -13.40
C ILE A 31 -4.37 -16.20 -12.77
N THR A 32 -4.09 -17.45 -12.39
CA THR A 32 -5.06 -18.29 -11.67
C THR A 32 -5.50 -17.64 -10.36
N TYR A 33 -4.56 -17.07 -9.60
CA TYR A 33 -4.84 -16.38 -8.35
C TYR A 33 -5.78 -15.18 -8.54
N LEU A 34 -5.52 -14.32 -9.53
CA LEU A 34 -6.43 -13.22 -9.87
C LEU A 34 -7.81 -13.73 -10.28
N HIS A 35 -7.89 -14.76 -11.11
CA HIS A 35 -9.19 -15.35 -11.47
C HIS A 35 -9.95 -15.86 -10.25
N SER A 36 -9.26 -16.49 -9.30
CA SER A 36 -9.90 -16.94 -8.06
C SER A 36 -10.35 -15.78 -7.17
N LEU A 37 -9.59 -14.68 -7.08
CA LEU A 37 -10.04 -13.47 -6.37
C LEU A 37 -11.31 -12.89 -7.01
N LEU A 38 -11.40 -12.95 -8.35
CA LEU A 38 -12.51 -12.45 -9.14
C LEU A 38 -13.68 -13.43 -9.28
N ASP A 39 -13.57 -14.66 -8.77
CA ASP A 39 -14.63 -15.66 -8.80
C ASP A 39 -15.63 -15.36 -7.67
N PRO A 40 -16.91 -15.04 -7.98
CA PRO A 40 -17.91 -14.75 -6.97
C PRO A 40 -18.14 -15.89 -5.96
N SER A 41 -17.89 -17.15 -6.36
CA SER A 41 -18.06 -18.32 -5.48
C SER A 41 -17.07 -18.36 -4.31
N ASN A 42 -15.92 -17.67 -4.44
CA ASN A 42 -14.95 -17.52 -3.36
C ASN A 42 -15.37 -16.46 -2.33
N ASN A 43 -16.46 -15.71 -2.57
CA ASN A 43 -17.01 -14.70 -1.67
C ASN A 43 -16.02 -13.56 -1.31
N ILE A 44 -15.00 -13.32 -2.14
CA ILE A 44 -14.09 -12.18 -1.97
C ILE A 44 -14.63 -10.98 -2.75
N LEU A 45 -14.75 -11.13 -4.08
CA LEU A 45 -15.24 -10.08 -4.95
C LEU A 45 -16.61 -9.49 -4.52
N PRO A 46 -17.64 -10.29 -4.17
CA PRO A 46 -18.92 -9.72 -3.72
C PRO A 46 -18.81 -8.84 -2.47
N LEU A 47 -17.89 -9.17 -1.55
CA LEU A 47 -17.64 -8.36 -0.36
C LEU A 47 -16.94 -7.06 -0.71
N LEU A 48 -15.93 -7.12 -1.58
CA LEU A 48 -15.20 -5.93 -2.04
C LEU A 48 -16.10 -4.98 -2.83
N GLU A 49 -16.96 -5.49 -3.71
CA GLU A 49 -17.92 -4.67 -4.45
C GLU A 49 -18.94 -4.00 -3.51
N LYS A 50 -19.49 -4.76 -2.56
CA LYS A 50 -20.45 -4.25 -1.57
C LYS A 50 -19.87 -3.16 -0.66
N HIS A 51 -18.59 -3.28 -0.31
CA HIS A 51 -17.90 -2.39 0.63
C HIS A 51 -16.82 -1.54 -0.06
N SER A 52 -17.01 -1.22 -1.34
CA SER A 52 -16.02 -0.52 -2.18
C SER A 52 -15.76 0.93 -1.74
N ALA A 53 -16.67 1.54 -0.98
CA ALA A 53 -16.47 2.87 -0.40
C ALA A 53 -15.54 2.84 0.83
N GLU A 54 -15.49 1.72 1.54
CA GLU A 54 -14.75 1.56 2.79
C GLU A 54 -13.48 0.72 2.65
N VAL A 55 -13.44 -0.22 1.70
CA VAL A 55 -12.34 -1.18 1.51
C VAL A 55 -11.76 -1.10 0.11
N LEU A 56 -10.45 -0.93 0.04
CA LEU A 56 -9.67 -1.12 -1.18
C LEU A 56 -8.80 -2.35 -1.06
N PHE A 57 -9.00 -3.30 -1.97
CA PHE A 57 -8.08 -4.42 -2.14
C PHE A 57 -7.07 -4.10 -3.24
N VAL A 58 -5.79 -4.32 -2.99
CA VAL A 58 -4.70 -4.10 -3.95
C VAL A 58 -3.91 -5.38 -4.16
N LEU A 59 -3.87 -5.86 -5.39
CA LEU A 59 -2.97 -6.91 -5.84
C LEU A 59 -1.68 -6.29 -6.38
N ILE A 60 -0.54 -6.64 -5.81
CA ILE A 60 0.79 -6.16 -6.19
C ILE A 60 1.59 -7.35 -6.76
N PRO A 61 1.40 -7.69 -8.05
CA PRO A 61 2.07 -8.82 -8.65
C PRO A 61 3.50 -8.47 -9.08
N ASP A 62 4.25 -9.44 -9.61
CA ASP A 62 5.54 -9.16 -10.25
C ASP A 62 5.36 -8.41 -11.58
N PHE A 63 6.41 -7.75 -12.08
CA PHE A 63 6.31 -6.92 -13.28
C PHE A 63 5.85 -7.66 -14.55
N LEU A 64 6.19 -8.94 -14.71
CA LEU A 64 5.82 -9.72 -15.90
C LEU A 64 4.31 -9.98 -15.97
N THR A 65 3.63 -9.95 -14.82
CA THR A 65 2.22 -10.29 -14.72
C THR A 65 1.30 -9.08 -14.54
N ILE A 66 1.84 -7.86 -14.37
CA ILE A 66 1.03 -6.63 -14.36
C ILE A 66 0.22 -6.48 -15.65
N TYR A 67 0.83 -6.65 -16.83
CA TYR A 67 0.13 -6.53 -18.12
C TYR A 67 -1.04 -7.51 -18.25
N PRO A 68 -0.87 -8.84 -18.12
CA PRO A 68 -1.99 -9.75 -18.23
C PRO A 68 -3.04 -9.57 -17.12
N CYS A 69 -2.65 -9.19 -15.89
CA CYS A 69 -3.62 -8.83 -14.85
C CYS A 69 -4.45 -7.60 -15.25
N SER A 70 -3.82 -6.58 -15.82
CA SER A 70 -4.47 -5.38 -16.36
C SER A 70 -5.45 -5.72 -17.49
N GLN A 71 -5.08 -6.62 -18.41
CA GLN A 71 -5.98 -7.09 -19.48
C GLN A 71 -7.20 -7.85 -18.94
N ILE A 72 -7.00 -8.73 -17.94
CA ILE A 72 -8.11 -9.46 -17.30
C ILE A 72 -9.07 -8.50 -16.60
N LEU A 73 -8.54 -7.54 -15.83
CA LEU A 73 -9.36 -6.57 -15.14
C LEU A 73 -10.08 -5.63 -16.12
N GLY A 74 -9.39 -5.11 -17.13
CA GLY A 74 -9.96 -4.21 -18.14
C GLY A 74 -11.02 -4.87 -19.02
N SER A 75 -10.87 -6.15 -19.36
CA SER A 75 -11.88 -6.89 -20.15
C SER A 75 -13.14 -7.21 -19.34
N LYS A 76 -13.01 -7.51 -18.04
CA LYS A 76 -14.13 -7.84 -17.16
C LYS A 76 -14.83 -6.59 -16.60
N TYR A 77 -14.07 -5.53 -16.37
CA TYR A 77 -14.52 -4.25 -15.84
C TYR A 77 -14.00 -3.13 -16.75
N PRO A 78 -14.70 -2.87 -17.88
CA PRO A 78 -14.33 -1.80 -18.80
C PRO A 78 -14.32 -0.48 -18.04
N SER A 79 -13.13 0.05 -17.80
CA SER A 79 -12.96 1.38 -17.24
C SER A 79 -12.98 2.39 -18.39
N THR A 80 -13.42 3.62 -18.13
CA THR A 80 -13.14 4.77 -19.01
C THR A 80 -11.66 5.17 -19.03
N PHE A 81 -10.76 4.31 -18.52
CA PHE A 81 -9.33 4.58 -18.44
C PHE A 81 -8.79 4.44 -19.86
N ASN A 82 -8.63 5.59 -20.51
CA ASN A 82 -8.08 5.65 -21.84
C ASN A 82 -6.63 5.15 -21.77
N LEU A 83 -6.40 3.93 -22.29
CA LEU A 83 -5.07 3.32 -22.37
C LEU A 83 -4.18 3.97 -23.44
N ASP A 84 -4.64 5.06 -24.07
CA ASP A 84 -3.92 5.79 -25.11
C ASP A 84 -3.03 6.89 -24.48
N PRO A 85 -1.70 6.71 -24.46
CA PRO A 85 -0.76 7.69 -23.90
C PRO A 85 -0.68 9.01 -24.70
N GLY A 86 -1.39 9.13 -25.83
CA GLY A 86 -1.48 10.36 -26.62
C GLY A 86 -2.66 11.29 -26.30
N SER A 87 -3.59 10.88 -25.43
CA SER A 87 -4.78 11.69 -25.09
C SER A 87 -4.40 12.86 -24.17
N LYS A 88 -4.54 14.09 -24.67
CA LYS A 88 -4.35 15.34 -23.91
C LYS A 88 -5.62 15.82 -23.20
N ASN A 89 -6.66 14.98 -23.06
CA ASN A 89 -7.92 15.46 -22.52
C ASN A 89 -7.90 15.44 -20.97
N PRO A 90 -7.98 16.60 -20.30
CA PRO A 90 -8.00 16.70 -18.84
C PRO A 90 -9.36 16.30 -18.22
N ASP A 91 -10.34 15.91 -19.05
CA ASP A 91 -11.72 15.63 -18.66
C ASP A 91 -12.02 14.13 -18.42
N ASP A 92 -11.01 13.25 -18.38
CA ASP A 92 -11.22 11.83 -18.07
C ASP A 92 -11.54 11.66 -16.57
N ALA A 93 -12.84 11.69 -16.24
CA ALA A 93 -13.42 11.32 -14.96
C ALA A 93 -12.77 10.04 -14.40
N ASP A 94 -12.48 9.99 -13.09
CA ASP A 94 -11.86 8.83 -12.40
C ASP A 94 -12.53 7.53 -12.88
N PRO A 95 -11.87 6.76 -13.77
CA PRO A 95 -12.52 5.63 -14.39
C PRO A 95 -12.81 4.61 -13.34
N GLN A 96 -14.10 4.26 -13.23
CA GLN A 96 -14.65 3.34 -12.23
C GLN A 96 -13.60 2.32 -11.81
N ALA A 97 -13.13 2.47 -10.56
CA ALA A 97 -11.98 1.73 -10.12
C ALA A 97 -12.27 0.22 -10.19
N TRP A 98 -11.32 -0.55 -10.70
CA TRP A 98 -11.45 -2.01 -10.67
C TRP A 98 -11.70 -2.45 -9.22
N PRO A 99 -12.58 -3.44 -9.00
CA PRO A 99 -12.89 -3.91 -7.63
C PRO A 99 -11.65 -4.46 -6.92
N ILE A 100 -10.62 -4.80 -7.68
CA ILE A 100 -9.26 -5.11 -7.23
C ILE A 100 -8.34 -4.11 -7.93
N SER A 101 -7.71 -3.24 -7.16
CA SER A 101 -6.70 -2.32 -7.71
C SER A 101 -5.39 -3.05 -8.00
N LEU A 102 -4.72 -2.62 -9.06
CA LEU A 102 -3.42 -3.15 -9.44
C LEU A 102 -2.31 -2.27 -8.86
N GLY A 103 -1.34 -2.91 -8.24
CA GLY A 103 -0.12 -2.29 -7.75
C GLY A 103 1.13 -2.74 -8.49
N ALA A 104 2.27 -2.17 -8.14
CA ALA A 104 3.59 -2.60 -8.59
C ALA A 104 4.59 -2.63 -7.43
N GLN A 105 5.56 -3.55 -7.47
CA GLN A 105 6.48 -3.78 -6.34
C GLN A 105 7.64 -2.78 -6.25
N ASN A 106 7.87 -1.98 -7.30
CA ASN A 106 8.88 -0.93 -7.37
C ASN A 106 8.69 -0.09 -8.66
N THR A 107 9.38 1.04 -8.77
CA THR A 107 9.61 1.74 -10.05
C THR A 107 10.95 2.45 -10.06
N PHE A 108 11.50 2.70 -11.25
CA PHE A 108 12.61 3.61 -11.45
C PHE A 108 12.11 5.06 -11.47
N PRO A 109 12.81 6.01 -10.83
CA PRO A 109 12.38 7.41 -10.69
C PRO A 109 12.52 8.20 -12.01
N SER A 110 11.82 7.78 -13.05
CA SER A 110 11.73 8.50 -14.32
C SER A 110 10.27 8.76 -14.69
N GLN A 111 9.99 10.01 -15.06
CA GLN A 111 8.69 10.45 -15.60
C GLN A 111 8.56 10.20 -17.10
N SER A 112 9.60 9.64 -17.74
CA SER A 112 9.61 9.30 -19.16
C SER A 112 10.23 7.92 -19.41
N TYR A 113 9.97 7.36 -20.60
CA TYR A 113 10.77 6.26 -21.13
C TYR A 113 12.19 6.75 -21.44
N GLY A 114 13.19 5.87 -21.32
CA GLY A 114 14.59 6.25 -21.50
C GLY A 114 15.55 5.07 -21.40
N ALA A 115 16.86 5.37 -21.40
CA ALA A 115 17.93 4.40 -21.38
C ALA A 115 18.21 3.85 -19.97
N TYR A 116 17.26 3.05 -19.46
CA TYR A 116 17.31 2.43 -18.13
C TYR A 116 17.19 0.90 -18.22
N THR A 117 18.21 0.25 -18.79
CA THR A 117 18.18 -1.20 -19.06
C THR A 117 17.87 -2.00 -17.78
N GLY A 118 16.82 -2.81 -17.83
CA GLY A 118 16.39 -3.66 -16.72
C GLY A 118 15.39 -3.02 -15.76
N GLU A 119 15.15 -1.71 -15.88
CA GLU A 119 14.27 -0.96 -14.99
C GLU A 119 12.86 -0.77 -15.54
N ILE A 120 11.88 -0.62 -14.63
CA ILE A 120 10.48 -0.33 -14.96
C ILE A 120 10.16 1.11 -14.57
N VAL A 121 9.90 1.97 -15.56
CA VAL A 121 9.59 3.39 -15.35
C VAL A 121 8.12 3.61 -14.98
N ALA A 122 7.85 4.66 -14.22
CA ALA A 122 6.52 4.95 -13.70
C ALA A 122 5.43 5.19 -14.79
N PRO A 123 5.73 5.81 -15.95
CA PRO A 123 4.76 5.90 -17.05
C PRO A 123 4.26 4.56 -17.55
N ALA A 124 5.12 3.54 -17.60
CA ALA A 124 4.74 2.20 -18.02
C ALA A 124 3.78 1.53 -17.04
N LEU A 125 3.94 1.78 -15.74
CA LEU A 125 2.99 1.31 -14.73
C LEU A 125 1.64 2.01 -14.87
N LYS A 126 1.66 3.34 -15.01
CA LYS A 126 0.45 4.16 -15.18
C LYS A 126 -0.36 3.71 -16.40
N SER A 127 0.29 3.43 -17.53
CA SER A 127 -0.38 2.96 -18.75
C SER A 127 -1.03 1.59 -18.60
N LEU A 128 -0.70 0.81 -17.55
CA LEU A 128 -1.30 -0.49 -17.26
C LEU A 128 -2.42 -0.39 -16.22
N GLY A 129 -2.80 0.82 -15.80
CA GLY A 129 -3.84 1.03 -14.78
C GLY A 129 -3.35 0.77 -13.35
N VAL A 130 -2.03 0.70 -13.13
CA VAL A 130 -1.47 0.65 -11.77
C VAL A 130 -1.85 1.93 -11.02
N ARG A 131 -2.34 1.78 -9.79
CA ARG A 131 -2.72 2.91 -8.92
C ARG A 131 -1.83 3.07 -7.70
N VAL A 132 -1.20 2.00 -7.23
CA VAL A 132 -0.38 1.99 -6.02
C VAL A 132 0.99 1.42 -6.34
N VAL A 133 2.06 2.07 -5.91
CA VAL A 133 3.43 1.56 -6.13
C VAL A 133 4.10 1.37 -4.78
N GLU A 134 4.40 0.11 -4.46
CA GLU A 134 5.21 -0.28 -3.30
C GLU A 134 6.65 0.18 -3.53
N LEU A 135 7.23 0.82 -2.53
CA LEU A 135 8.56 1.42 -2.59
C LEU A 135 9.32 1.10 -1.31
N ASN A 136 10.65 1.01 -1.42
CA ASN A 136 11.54 0.97 -0.28
C ASN A 136 11.31 -0.23 0.68
N HIS A 137 10.73 -1.32 0.16
CA HIS A 137 10.55 -2.56 0.92
C HIS A 137 11.89 -3.04 1.52
N ALA A 138 11.86 -3.60 2.74
CA ALA A 138 13.07 -3.94 3.51
C ALA A 138 14.04 -4.85 2.73
N GLU A 139 13.53 -5.76 1.90
CA GLU A 139 14.33 -6.59 1.00
C GLU A 139 15.13 -5.77 -0.02
N ARG A 140 14.54 -4.72 -0.60
CA ARG A 140 15.21 -3.84 -1.56
C ARG A 140 16.27 -2.98 -0.88
N ARG A 141 15.99 -2.48 0.33
CA ARG A 141 17.01 -1.81 1.17
C ARG A 141 18.21 -2.71 1.41
N ARG A 142 17.93 -3.93 1.89
CA ARG A 142 18.96 -4.89 2.28
C ARG A 142 19.78 -5.40 1.10
N PHE A 143 19.15 -5.72 -0.02
CA PHE A 143 19.83 -6.41 -1.13
C PHE A 143 20.24 -5.50 -2.28
N LEU A 144 19.56 -4.35 -2.44
CA LEU A 144 19.76 -3.45 -3.58
C LEU A 144 20.22 -2.04 -3.17
N GLY A 145 20.44 -1.81 -1.87
CA GLY A 145 21.00 -0.55 -1.36
C GLY A 145 20.05 0.64 -1.43
N GLU A 146 18.74 0.40 -1.52
CA GLU A 146 17.75 1.48 -1.43
C GLU A 146 17.78 2.14 -0.04
N ASN A 147 17.56 3.44 -0.03
CA ASN A 147 17.61 4.29 1.16
C ASN A 147 16.52 5.38 1.14
N ASP A 148 16.48 6.21 2.18
CA ASP A 148 15.48 7.28 2.35
C ASP A 148 15.40 8.22 1.13
N ASP A 149 16.55 8.60 0.56
CA ASP A 149 16.62 9.52 -0.59
C ASP A 149 16.03 8.88 -1.85
N THR A 150 16.42 7.64 -2.15
CA THR A 150 15.87 6.91 -3.31
C THR A 150 14.37 6.64 -3.15
N ALA A 151 13.90 6.40 -1.92
CA ALA A 151 12.49 6.23 -1.62
C ALA A 151 11.71 7.52 -1.87
N ALA A 152 12.24 8.66 -1.41
CA ALA A 152 11.66 9.98 -1.61
C ALA A 152 11.58 10.36 -3.10
N GLU A 153 12.63 10.10 -3.88
CA GLU A 153 12.67 10.37 -5.32
C GLU A 153 11.63 9.55 -6.09
N LYS A 154 11.54 8.25 -5.79
CA LYS A 154 10.53 7.36 -6.37
C LYS A 154 9.12 7.76 -5.96
N ALA A 155 8.90 8.06 -4.68
CA ALA A 155 7.59 8.47 -4.18
C ALA A 155 7.09 9.76 -4.84
N ARG A 156 7.99 10.73 -5.04
CA ARG A 156 7.70 11.94 -5.83
C ARG A 156 7.31 11.60 -7.26
N THR A 157 8.10 10.75 -7.94
CA THR A 157 7.82 10.34 -9.33
C THR A 157 6.44 9.68 -9.47
N VAL A 158 6.10 8.77 -8.55
CA VAL A 158 4.80 8.10 -8.48
C VAL A 158 3.66 9.13 -8.28
N SER A 159 3.85 10.07 -7.35
CA SER A 159 2.87 11.12 -7.05
C SER A 159 2.68 12.11 -8.20
N ASP A 160 3.75 12.46 -8.91
CA ASP A 160 3.69 13.38 -10.05
C ASP A 160 2.92 12.77 -11.25
N LEU A 161 2.83 11.43 -11.32
CA LEU A 161 2.02 10.68 -12.29
C LEU A 161 0.65 10.24 -11.74
N ALA A 162 0.18 10.89 -10.67
CA ALA A 162 -1.13 10.62 -10.08
C ALA A 162 -1.35 9.14 -9.72
N MET A 163 -0.31 8.49 -9.20
CA MET A 163 -0.38 7.20 -8.51
C MET A 163 -0.09 7.42 -7.02
N VAL A 164 -0.42 6.44 -6.19
CA VAL A 164 -0.23 6.49 -4.74
C VAL A 164 1.09 5.81 -4.37
N PRO A 165 2.07 6.51 -3.79
CA PRO A 165 3.24 5.87 -3.22
C PRO A 165 2.87 5.12 -1.93
N LEU A 166 3.18 3.83 -1.91
CA LEU A 166 3.11 2.95 -0.74
C LEU A 166 4.53 2.69 -0.27
N VAL A 167 5.02 3.50 0.68
CA VAL A 167 6.41 3.46 1.11
C VAL A 167 6.57 2.61 2.37
N CYS A 168 7.36 1.54 2.27
CA CYS A 168 7.69 0.72 3.42
C CYS A 168 8.69 1.46 4.32
N ILE A 169 8.40 1.46 5.63
CA ILE A 169 9.22 2.08 6.67
C ILE A 169 9.32 1.15 7.87
N GLY A 170 10.42 1.24 8.62
CA GLY A 170 10.67 0.36 9.76
C GLY A 170 12.01 0.65 10.41
N GLU A 171 12.06 0.51 11.73
CA GLU A 171 13.30 0.47 12.49
C GLU A 171 13.98 -0.90 12.34
N VAL A 172 15.31 -0.89 12.21
CA VAL A 172 16.14 -2.09 12.07
C VAL A 172 16.56 -2.62 13.44
N GLU A 173 16.83 -1.75 14.40
CA GLU A 173 17.22 -2.17 15.73
C GLU A 173 15.99 -2.53 16.57
N GLN A 174 16.01 -3.71 17.20
CA GLN A 174 14.97 -4.09 18.14
C GLN A 174 15.09 -3.25 19.42
N PRO A 175 14.07 -2.46 19.80
CA PRO A 175 14.09 -1.73 21.06
C PRO A 175 13.93 -2.68 22.26
N ASP A 176 14.44 -2.31 23.44
CA ASP A 176 14.17 -3.07 24.67
C ASP A 176 12.70 -2.92 25.07
N LEU A 177 11.92 -3.98 24.83
CA LEU A 177 10.48 -4.03 25.09
C LEU A 177 10.12 -4.16 26.58
N ARG A 178 11.10 -4.31 27.47
CA ARG A 178 10.88 -4.34 28.94
C ARG A 178 10.92 -2.94 29.55
N ARG A 179 11.42 -1.94 28.82
CA ARG A 179 11.40 -0.54 29.24
C ARG A 179 9.97 0.02 29.15
N PRO A 180 9.69 1.18 29.77
CA PRO A 180 8.42 1.86 29.54
C PRO A 180 8.18 2.02 28.03
N LEU A 181 6.94 1.76 27.59
CA LEU A 181 6.56 1.78 26.17
C LEU A 181 6.99 3.07 25.45
N SER A 182 6.96 4.23 26.12
CA SER A 182 7.42 5.50 25.57
C SER A 182 8.91 5.51 25.20
N ALA A 183 9.76 4.80 25.95
CA ALA A 183 11.18 4.67 25.64
C ALA A 183 11.40 3.75 24.42
N SER A 184 10.67 2.64 24.33
CA SER A 184 10.75 1.72 23.19
C SER A 184 10.24 2.37 21.89
N VAL A 185 9.12 3.09 21.97
CA VAL A 185 8.60 3.90 20.85
C VAL A 185 9.59 5.02 20.49
N GLY A 186 10.15 5.71 21.48
CA GLY A 186 11.15 6.75 21.25
C GLY A 186 12.38 6.24 20.50
N ALA A 187 12.86 5.04 20.84
CA ALA A 187 13.98 4.40 20.15
C ALA A 187 13.63 4.09 18.67
N ALA A 188 12.47 3.48 18.41
CA ALA A 188 12.02 3.21 17.04
C ALA A 188 11.90 4.50 16.20
N MET A 189 11.41 5.58 16.82
CA MET A 189 11.23 6.86 16.14
C MET A 189 12.55 7.55 15.75
N ILE A 190 13.70 7.16 16.31
CA ILE A 190 15.01 7.65 15.84
C ILE A 190 15.24 7.24 14.38
N GLU A 191 14.88 6.01 14.02
CA GLU A 191 15.03 5.49 12.66
C GLU A 191 13.83 5.82 11.75
N LEU A 192 12.60 5.82 12.30
CA LEU A 192 11.39 6.04 11.49
C LEU A 192 11.21 7.50 11.06
N LYS A 193 11.57 8.46 11.93
CA LYS A 193 11.39 9.89 11.63
C LYS A 193 12.08 10.34 10.34
N PRO A 194 13.37 10.04 10.08
CA PRO A 194 14.01 10.42 8.82
C PRO A 194 13.34 9.77 7.59
N GLN A 195 12.94 8.49 7.68
CA GLN A 195 12.24 7.77 6.61
C GLN A 195 10.93 8.47 6.21
N ILE A 196 10.12 8.87 7.20
CA ILE A 196 8.83 9.55 6.99
C ILE A 196 9.06 10.95 6.41
N LEU A 197 9.96 11.73 7.02
CA LEU A 197 10.19 13.12 6.63
C LEU A 197 10.78 13.23 5.23
N ALA A 198 11.71 12.36 4.83
CA ALA A 198 12.27 12.36 3.48
C ALA A 198 11.17 12.22 2.40
N VAL A 199 10.23 11.29 2.60
CA VAL A 199 9.11 11.06 1.67
C VAL A 199 8.15 12.24 1.67
N LEU A 200 7.68 12.68 2.84
CA LEU A 200 6.69 13.75 2.94
C LEU A 200 7.23 15.11 2.50
N ALA A 201 8.54 15.32 2.59
CA ALA A 201 9.24 16.48 2.04
C ALA A 201 9.21 16.48 0.50
N ALA A 202 9.39 15.31 -0.13
CA ALA A 202 9.55 15.19 -1.58
C ALA A 202 8.23 15.13 -2.37
N VAL A 203 7.17 14.54 -1.80
CA VAL A 203 5.87 14.40 -2.47
C VAL A 203 5.03 15.70 -2.39
N PRO A 204 4.23 16.02 -3.42
CA PRO A 204 3.30 17.16 -3.38
C PRO A 204 2.41 17.16 -2.12
N GLU A 205 2.05 18.35 -1.66
CA GLU A 205 1.27 18.53 -0.42
C GLU A 205 -0.16 17.97 -0.53
N ASP A 206 -0.70 17.91 -1.75
CA ASP A 206 -2.02 17.36 -2.09
C ASP A 206 -1.98 15.85 -2.40
N ALA A 207 -0.78 15.27 -2.55
CA ALA A 207 -0.63 13.85 -2.86
C ALA A 207 -0.90 12.98 -1.63
N PRO A 208 -1.73 11.92 -1.76
CA PRO A 208 -1.86 10.93 -0.71
C PRO A 208 -0.59 10.08 -0.62
N VAL A 209 -0.27 9.61 0.59
CA VAL A 209 0.85 8.71 0.86
C VAL A 209 0.38 7.58 1.77
N VAL A 210 0.78 6.35 1.46
CA VAL A 210 0.57 5.22 2.37
C VAL A 210 1.93 4.79 2.90
N PHE A 211 2.10 4.80 4.22
CA PHE A 211 3.25 4.20 4.87
C PHE A 211 2.93 2.77 5.28
N ALA A 212 3.73 1.82 4.82
CA ALA A 212 3.66 0.43 5.27
C ALA A 212 4.67 0.23 6.40
N TYR A 213 4.20 0.27 7.64
CA TYR A 213 5.05 0.13 8.81
C TYR A 213 5.35 -1.34 9.10
N GLU A 214 6.62 -1.73 8.96
CA GLU A 214 7.12 -3.08 9.20
C GLU A 214 8.35 -3.01 10.13
N PRO A 215 8.23 -3.42 11.40
CA PRO A 215 9.39 -3.53 12.29
C PRO A 215 10.40 -4.53 11.70
N VAL A 216 11.52 -4.05 11.18
CA VAL A 216 12.42 -4.86 10.35
C VAL A 216 13.07 -5.98 11.16
N TRP A 217 13.35 -5.73 12.44
CA TRP A 217 13.84 -6.73 13.39
C TRP A 217 12.88 -7.91 13.61
N ALA A 218 11.59 -7.75 13.32
CA ALA A 218 10.58 -8.80 13.47
C ALA A 218 10.37 -9.62 12.18
N ILE A 219 11.00 -9.24 11.06
CA ILE A 219 10.86 -9.96 9.79
C ILE A 219 11.51 -11.35 9.90
N GLY A 220 10.70 -12.38 9.71
CA GLY A 220 11.15 -13.78 9.82
C GLY A 220 11.38 -14.26 11.26
N ALA A 221 11.04 -13.44 12.27
CA ALA A 221 11.01 -13.88 13.66
C ALA A 221 9.90 -14.91 13.89
N ALA A 222 10.03 -15.69 14.98
CA ALA A 222 9.05 -16.70 15.36
C ALA A 222 7.68 -16.09 15.69
N GLU A 223 7.68 -14.88 16.25
CA GLU A 223 6.49 -14.09 16.57
C GLU A 223 6.60 -12.70 15.94
N PRO A 224 5.50 -12.17 15.37
CA PRO A 224 5.46 -10.79 14.90
C PRO A 224 5.56 -9.81 16.07
N ALA A 225 5.90 -8.56 15.78
CA ALA A 225 5.83 -7.51 16.79
C ALA A 225 4.40 -7.38 17.35
N GLY A 226 4.28 -7.37 18.68
CA GLY A 226 2.98 -7.36 19.35
C GLY A 226 2.17 -6.09 19.08
N VAL A 227 0.84 -6.22 19.11
CA VAL A 227 -0.10 -5.10 18.87
C VAL A 227 0.14 -3.93 19.83
N ASP A 228 0.51 -4.22 21.08
CA ASP A 228 0.80 -3.22 22.11
C ASP A 228 2.06 -2.39 21.83
N TYR A 229 2.95 -2.88 20.97
CA TYR A 229 4.08 -2.13 20.45
C TYR A 229 3.71 -1.41 19.15
N VAL A 230 3.13 -2.14 18.19
CA VAL A 230 2.82 -1.62 16.85
C VAL A 230 1.84 -0.44 16.91
N GLY A 231 0.79 -0.52 17.72
CA GLY A 231 -0.23 0.52 17.82
C GLY A 231 0.34 1.90 18.22
N PRO A 232 1.06 2.00 19.34
CA PRO A 232 1.74 3.22 19.76
C PRO A 232 2.76 3.76 18.75
N VAL A 233 3.54 2.90 18.10
CA VAL A 233 4.48 3.37 17.05
C VAL A 233 3.71 3.96 15.86
N VAL A 234 2.62 3.32 15.41
CA VAL A 234 1.75 3.86 14.35
C VAL A 234 1.19 5.23 14.72
N GLN A 235 0.80 5.45 15.97
CA GLN A 235 0.37 6.78 16.43
C GLN A 235 1.51 7.81 16.37
N ALA A 236 2.72 7.42 16.74
CA ALA A 236 3.90 8.29 16.62
C ALA A 236 4.24 8.62 15.16
N ILE A 237 4.13 7.65 14.25
CA ILE A 237 4.25 7.84 12.79
C ILE A 237 3.24 8.89 12.31
N ARG A 238 1.96 8.77 12.71
CA ARG A 238 0.92 9.74 12.34
C ARG A 238 1.19 11.14 12.91
N ALA A 239 1.72 11.23 14.13
CA ALA A 239 2.08 12.51 14.74
C ALA A 239 3.24 13.20 13.99
N VAL A 240 4.24 12.44 13.56
CA VAL A 240 5.31 12.95 12.70
C VAL A 240 4.74 13.39 11.35
N ALA A 241 3.88 12.58 10.73
CA ALA A 241 3.29 12.93 9.44
C ALA A 241 2.44 14.21 9.49
N LYS A 242 1.66 14.41 10.57
CA LYS A 242 0.89 15.65 10.78
C LYS A 242 1.75 16.89 11.03
N SER A 243 2.94 16.73 11.59
CA SER A 243 3.86 17.84 11.87
C SER A 243 4.88 18.09 10.75
N ALA A 244 4.89 17.24 9.71
CA ALA A 244 5.79 17.38 8.59
C ALA A 244 5.44 18.62 7.76
N VAL A 245 6.41 19.50 7.57
CA VAL A 245 6.29 20.68 6.72
C VAL A 245 6.78 20.32 5.31
N PRO A 246 5.96 20.49 4.26
CA PRO A 246 6.38 20.24 2.88
C PRO A 246 7.54 21.16 2.46
N LEU A 247 8.44 20.68 1.57
CA LEU A 247 9.56 21.50 1.06
C LEU A 247 9.11 22.77 0.33
N ARG A 248 7.90 22.74 -0.24
CA ARG A 248 7.33 23.84 -1.01
C ARG A 248 6.57 24.87 -0.15
N GLY A 249 6.58 24.71 1.17
CA GLY A 249 5.73 25.48 2.10
C GLY A 249 4.27 25.00 2.07
N GLY A 250 3.46 25.43 3.04
CA GLY A 250 2.03 25.08 3.13
C GLY A 250 1.70 24.01 4.19
N GLU A 251 0.42 23.67 4.28
CA GLU A 251 -0.09 22.57 5.10
C GLU A 251 -0.44 21.39 4.18
N ARG A 252 0.02 20.17 4.54
CA ARG A 252 -0.31 18.96 3.78
C ARG A 252 -1.83 18.73 3.79
N THR A 253 -2.42 18.67 2.60
CA THR A 253 -3.85 18.39 2.38
C THR A 253 -4.11 16.95 1.92
N GLY A 254 -3.11 16.31 1.31
CA GLY A 254 -3.14 14.90 0.92
C GLY A 254 -3.17 13.97 2.13
N GLU A 255 -3.97 12.91 2.03
CA GLU A 255 -4.14 11.94 3.11
C GLU A 255 -2.85 11.15 3.37
N VAL A 256 -2.51 10.94 4.64
CA VAL A 256 -1.47 9.98 5.04
C VAL A 256 -2.13 8.80 5.74
N LYS A 257 -2.02 7.62 5.14
CA LYS A 257 -2.44 6.36 5.75
C LYS A 257 -1.25 5.57 6.27
N VAL A 258 -1.47 4.79 7.32
CA VAL A 258 -0.47 3.86 7.86
C VAL A 258 -1.05 2.46 7.90
N VAL A 259 -0.47 1.56 7.11
CA VAL A 259 -0.81 0.14 7.09
C VAL A 259 0.25 -0.66 7.83
N TYR A 260 -0.12 -1.81 8.37
CA TYR A 260 0.87 -2.75 8.90
C TYR A 260 1.51 -3.51 7.74
N GLY A 261 2.82 -3.34 7.55
CA GLY A 261 3.61 -3.95 6.49
C GLY A 261 4.12 -5.36 6.82
N GLY A 262 4.05 -5.78 8.09
CA GLY A 262 4.41 -7.14 8.47
C GLY A 262 3.42 -8.19 7.96
N SER A 263 3.80 -9.47 8.01
CA SER A 263 3.00 -10.60 7.54
C SER A 263 1.75 -10.85 8.39
N ALA A 264 0.67 -10.08 8.18
CA ALA A 264 -0.56 -10.14 8.97
C ALA A 264 -1.41 -11.35 8.63
N GLY A 265 -1.75 -12.21 9.60
CA GLY A 265 -2.63 -13.38 9.43
C GLY A 265 -4.09 -13.16 9.85
N PRO A 266 -5.00 -14.11 9.54
CA PRO A 266 -6.38 -14.08 10.01
C PRO A 266 -6.43 -13.99 11.55
N GLY A 267 -7.30 -13.14 12.06
CA GLY A 267 -7.47 -12.87 13.49
C GLY A 267 -6.61 -11.72 14.02
N LEU A 268 -5.55 -11.30 13.31
CA LEU A 268 -4.71 -10.19 13.75
C LEU A 268 -5.44 -8.84 13.66
N TRP A 269 -6.29 -8.65 12.64
CA TRP A 269 -7.06 -7.43 12.45
C TRP A 269 -8.04 -7.19 13.60
N SER A 270 -8.85 -8.21 13.89
CA SER A 270 -9.91 -8.21 14.90
C SER A 270 -9.41 -8.47 16.31
N GLY A 271 -8.23 -9.07 16.45
CA GLY A 271 -7.68 -9.50 17.74
C GLY A 271 -8.19 -10.87 18.20
N LYS A 272 -8.89 -11.64 17.35
CA LYS A 272 -9.33 -13.01 17.67
C LYS A 272 -8.18 -13.92 18.13
N THR A 273 -6.98 -13.69 17.62
CA THR A 273 -5.76 -14.43 17.99
C THR A 273 -4.97 -13.78 19.14
N ASN A 274 -5.43 -12.64 19.67
CA ASN A 274 -4.71 -11.84 20.66
C ASN A 274 -5.65 -11.28 21.74
N GLY A 275 -6.56 -12.11 22.27
CA GLY A 275 -7.44 -11.74 23.38
C GLY A 275 -8.37 -10.55 23.11
N GLY A 276 -8.72 -10.29 21.85
CA GLY A 276 -9.51 -9.13 21.42
C GLY A 276 -8.68 -7.87 21.11
N ASN A 277 -7.36 -7.91 21.30
CA ASN A 277 -6.46 -6.81 20.98
C ASN A 277 -5.99 -6.88 19.52
N GLY A 278 -6.81 -6.37 18.60
CA GLY A 278 -6.54 -6.36 17.16
C GLY A 278 -5.82 -5.10 16.66
N LEU A 279 -5.13 -5.22 15.52
CA LEU A 279 -4.49 -4.09 14.84
C LEU A 279 -5.48 -3.14 14.16
N GLY A 280 -6.69 -3.58 13.82
CA GLY A 280 -7.62 -2.83 12.97
C GLY A 280 -8.07 -1.47 13.52
N ARG A 281 -7.90 -1.25 14.83
CA ARG A 281 -8.11 0.05 15.51
C ARG A 281 -6.93 1.02 15.42
N TRP A 282 -5.74 0.52 15.09
CA TRP A 282 -4.50 1.29 15.04
C TRP A 282 -4.11 1.68 13.62
N VAL A 283 -4.27 0.76 12.67
CA VAL A 283 -3.83 0.89 11.27
C VAL A 283 -5.00 1.05 10.30
N ASP A 284 -4.70 1.65 9.16
CA ASP A 284 -5.64 1.83 8.05
C ASP A 284 -5.68 0.61 7.13
N GLY A 285 -4.88 -0.42 7.38
CA GLY A 285 -4.83 -1.60 6.52
C GLY A 285 -3.72 -2.58 6.86
N LEU A 286 -3.65 -3.65 6.09
CA LEU A 286 -2.69 -4.75 6.27
C LEU A 286 -2.05 -5.17 4.96
N PHE A 287 -0.76 -5.49 5.00
CA PHE A 287 -0.14 -6.43 4.08
C PHE A 287 -0.44 -7.85 4.52
N LEU A 288 -0.96 -8.66 3.61
CA LEU A 288 -1.25 -10.05 3.88
C LEU A 288 0.03 -10.89 3.79
N GLY A 289 0.22 -11.75 4.77
CA GLY A 289 1.31 -12.72 4.80
C GLY A 289 1.17 -13.88 3.82
N ARG A 290 2.11 -14.83 3.86
CA ARG A 290 2.16 -15.98 2.92
C ARG A 290 0.92 -16.89 2.93
N PHE A 291 0.13 -16.91 4.00
CA PHE A 291 -1.14 -17.66 4.01
C PHE A 291 -2.13 -17.11 2.97
N ALA A 292 -2.01 -15.83 2.59
CA ALA A 292 -2.82 -15.23 1.53
C ALA A 292 -2.36 -15.62 0.12
N HIS A 293 -1.32 -16.43 -0.01
CA HIS A 293 -1.05 -17.12 -1.27
C HIS A 293 -2.16 -18.12 -1.62
N GLU A 294 -2.92 -18.56 -0.62
CA GLU A 294 -4.12 -19.36 -0.77
C GLU A 294 -5.36 -18.46 -0.63
N ILE A 295 -6.36 -18.70 -1.48
CA ILE A 295 -7.54 -17.84 -1.61
C ILE A 295 -8.40 -17.83 -0.34
N GLN A 296 -8.43 -18.95 0.38
CA GLN A 296 -9.12 -19.06 1.66
C GLN A 296 -8.50 -18.13 2.72
N GLY A 297 -7.18 -17.94 2.67
CA GLY A 297 -6.47 -17.00 3.53
C GLY A 297 -6.86 -15.55 3.25
N VAL A 298 -6.98 -15.18 1.98
CA VAL A 298 -7.47 -13.86 1.56
C VAL A 298 -8.90 -13.64 2.03
N ARG A 299 -9.79 -14.61 1.74
CA ARG A 299 -11.20 -14.56 2.11
C ARG A 299 -11.38 -14.32 3.61
N ALA A 300 -10.65 -15.08 4.44
CA ALA A 300 -10.76 -14.95 5.89
C ALA A 300 -10.43 -13.53 6.38
N VAL A 301 -9.39 -12.90 5.82
CA VAL A 301 -9.02 -11.52 6.21
C VAL A 301 -10.01 -10.51 5.64
N VAL A 302 -10.49 -10.67 4.42
CA VAL A 302 -11.52 -9.77 3.84
C VAL A 302 -12.81 -9.81 4.67
N GLU A 303 -13.29 -11.01 5.02
CA GLU A 303 -14.46 -11.18 5.90
C GLU A 303 -14.22 -10.53 7.27
N GLU A 304 -13.03 -10.70 7.85
CA GLU A 304 -12.65 -10.11 9.13
C GLU A 304 -12.63 -8.56 9.09
N VAL A 305 -12.05 -7.97 8.05
CA VAL A 305 -12.00 -6.52 7.88
C VAL A 305 -13.41 -5.97 7.66
N VAL A 306 -14.20 -6.58 6.78
CA VAL A 306 -15.57 -6.15 6.50
C VAL A 306 -16.47 -6.24 7.74
N GLN A 307 -16.35 -7.31 8.53
CA GLN A 307 -17.09 -7.44 9.79
C GLN A 307 -16.80 -6.29 10.77
N SER A 308 -15.56 -5.78 10.79
CA SER A 308 -15.18 -4.69 11.68
C SER A 308 -15.80 -3.33 11.30
N LEU A 309 -16.24 -3.16 10.05
CA LEU A 309 -16.87 -1.93 9.58
C LEU A 309 -18.24 -1.71 10.26
N GLY A 310 -18.99 -2.79 10.53
CA GLY A 310 -20.32 -2.72 11.16
C GLY A 310 -20.30 -2.57 12.69
N THR A 311 -19.12 -2.60 13.30
CA THR A 311 -18.90 -2.45 14.76
C THR A 311 -18.29 -1.11 15.15
N SER A 312 -18.12 -0.20 14.18
CA SER A 312 -17.47 1.12 14.35
C SER A 312 -18.47 2.22 14.69
#